data_AF-A0A381KLR1-F1
#
_entry.id   AF-A0A381KLR1-F1
#
_cell.length_a   1.000
_cell.length_b   1.000
_cell.length_c   1.000
_cell.angle_alpha   90.00
_cell.angle_beta   90.00
_cell.angle_gamma   90.00
#
_symmetry.space_group_name_H-M   'P 1'
#
loop_
_entity.id
_entity.type
_entity.pdbx_description
1 polymer ?
#
loop_
_entity_poly.entity_id
_entity_poly.type
_entity_poly.pdbx_seq_one_letter_code
_entity_poly.pdbx_strand_id
1 'polypeptide(L)'
;MVFPLIEAFTFVAGMSILMSGVRMFLAEITAAFVIISEKYIPGSRPALDVPTVFPYAPNAVIIGFISAYAAGLLAIAIMASFPSIFPVVIIQLLTYVFSQEVQLQYLAILQEDGEGLLLGHLLWDYYLHFYQLYYIQFMALLV
;
A
#
# COMPACT_ATOMS: atom_id res chain seq x y z
N MET A 1 2.99 -6.82 -28.03
CA MET A 1 1.65 -6.83 -27.40
C MET A 1 1.37 -8.05 -26.53
N VAL A 2 2.07 -9.18 -26.70
CA VAL A 2 1.86 -10.38 -25.85
C VAL A 2 2.51 -10.28 -24.46
N PHE A 3 3.67 -9.64 -24.37
CA PHE A 3 4.41 -9.46 -23.10
C PHE A 3 3.59 -8.83 -21.96
N PRO A 4 2.95 -7.65 -22.12
CA PRO A 4 2.17 -7.04 -21.04
C PRO A 4 0.95 -7.88 -20.62
N LEU A 5 0.43 -8.73 -21.52
CA LEU A 5 -0.68 -9.63 -21.20
C LEU A 5 -0.23 -10.75 -20.26
N ILE A 6 0.95 -11.33 -20.49
CA ILE A 6 1.52 -12.37 -19.64
C ILE A 6 1.87 -11.81 -18.25
N GLU A 7 2.42 -10.60 -18.17
CA GLU A 7 2.70 -9.92 -16.90
C GLU A 7 1.41 -9.68 -16.09
N ALA A 8 0.33 -9.23 -16.73
CA ALA A 8 -0.96 -9.04 -16.08
C ALA A 8 -1.50 -10.36 -15.50
N PHE A 9 -1.44 -11.46 -16.26
CA PHE A 9 -1.86 -12.78 -15.77
C PHE A 9 -0.96 -13.30 -14.63
N THR A 10 0.34 -13.05 -14.70
CA THR A 10 1.30 -13.45 -13.66
C THR A 10 1.04 -12.70 -12.36
N PHE A 11 0.74 -11.40 -12.44
CA PHE A 11 0.32 -10.59 -11.28
C PHE A 11 -0.99 -11.13 -10.66
N VAL A 12 -2.02 -11.36 -11.47
CA VAL A 12 -3.31 -11.89 -10.98
C VAL A 12 -3.15 -13.27 -10.34
N ALA A 13 -2.35 -14.16 -10.95
CA ALA A 13 -2.06 -15.47 -10.39
C ALA A 13 -1.33 -15.36 -9.03
N GLY A 14 -0.34 -14.47 -8.93
CA GLY A 14 0.36 -14.17 -7.68
C GLY A 14 -0.58 -13.65 -6.59
N MET A 15 -1.47 -12.72 -6.94
CA MET A 15 -2.48 -12.18 -6.00
C MET A 15 -3.47 -13.24 -5.52
N SER A 16 -3.90 -14.15 -6.41
CA SER A 16 -4.79 -15.26 -6.03
C SER A 16 -4.15 -16.20 -5.01
N ILE A 17 -2.86 -16.54 -5.21
CA ILE A 17 -2.10 -17.37 -4.27
C ILE A 17 -1.91 -16.63 -2.95
N LEU A 18 -1.57 -15.34 -2.99
CA LEU A 18 -1.38 -14.50 -1.81
C LEU A 18 -2.65 -14.47 -0.96
N MET A 19 -3.81 -14.17 -1.55
CA MET A 19 -5.08 -14.13 -0.82
C MET A 19 -5.43 -15.49 -0.18
N SER A 20 -5.13 -16.60 -0.85
CA SER A 20 -5.36 -17.93 -0.29
C SER A 20 -4.39 -18.29 0.84
N GLY A 21 -3.10 -18.00 0.65
CA GLY A 21 -2.05 -18.29 1.64
C GLY A 21 -2.20 -17.44 2.90
N VAL A 22 -2.52 -16.16 2.75
CA VAL A 22 -2.76 -15.26 3.88
C VAL A 22 -3.94 -15.76 4.71
N ARG A 23 -5.10 -16.08 4.12
CA ARG A 23 -6.26 -16.57 4.91
C ARG A 23 -5.93 -17.79 5.77
N MET A 24 -5.22 -18.75 5.19
CA MET A 24 -4.80 -19.95 5.93
C MET A 24 -3.86 -19.58 7.08
N PHE A 25 -2.87 -18.72 6.81
CA PHE A 25 -1.94 -18.23 7.82
C PHE A 25 -2.64 -17.44 8.94
N LEU A 26 -3.59 -16.55 8.60
CA LEU A 26 -4.34 -15.79 9.59
C LEU A 26 -5.18 -16.70 10.49
N ALA A 27 -5.78 -17.75 9.93
CA ALA A 27 -6.62 -18.68 10.69
C ALA A 27 -5.82 -19.39 11.79
N GLU A 28 -4.62 -19.85 11.47
CA GLU A 28 -3.75 -20.54 12.43
C GLU A 28 -3.18 -19.57 13.48
N ILE A 29 -2.71 -18.39 13.05
CA ILE A 29 -2.17 -17.39 13.97
C ILE A 29 -3.24 -16.85 14.93
N THR A 30 -4.44 -16.54 14.44
CA THR A 30 -5.49 -15.98 15.29
C THR A 30 -5.96 -16.99 16.34
N ALA A 31 -6.12 -18.26 15.99
CA ALA A 31 -6.44 -19.32 16.94
C ALA A 31 -5.33 -19.50 17.99
N ALA A 32 -4.05 -19.52 17.58
CA ALA A 32 -2.92 -19.62 18.49
C ALA A 32 -2.81 -18.43 19.46
N PHE A 33 -3.06 -17.20 18.97
CA PHE A 33 -3.03 -16.00 19.80
C PHE A 33 -4.15 -15.98 20.84
N VAL A 34 -5.36 -16.42 20.50
CA VAL A 34 -6.47 -16.50 21.46
C VAL A 34 -6.08 -17.42 22.63
N ILE A 35 -5.54 -18.61 22.32
CA ILE A 35 -5.10 -19.59 23.34
C ILE A 35 -4.02 -19.03 24.27
N ILE A 36 -3.04 -18.28 23.74
CA ILE A 36 -1.99 -17.66 24.55
C ILE A 36 -2.52 -16.45 25.32
N SER A 37 -3.36 -15.62 24.70
CA SER A 37 -3.88 -14.39 25.31
C SER A 37 -4.78 -14.68 26.51
N GLU A 38 -5.63 -15.71 26.46
CA GLU A 38 -6.50 -16.10 27.58
C GLU A 38 -5.70 -16.49 28.83
N LYS A 39 -4.47 -16.98 28.65
CA LYS A 39 -3.59 -17.40 29.75
C LYS A 39 -2.72 -16.27 30.31
N TYR A 40 -2.26 -15.34 29.46
CA TYR A 40 -1.25 -14.34 29.87
C TYR A 40 -1.73 -12.88 29.83
N ILE A 41 -2.61 -12.51 28.89
CA ILE A 41 -3.04 -11.12 28.69
C ILE A 41 -4.54 -11.09 28.31
N PRO A 42 -5.45 -11.16 29.30
CA PRO A 42 -6.88 -11.19 29.01
C PRO A 42 -7.32 -9.91 28.31
N GLY A 43 -8.01 -10.06 27.17
CA GLY A 43 -8.55 -8.95 26.39
C GLY A 43 -7.62 -8.36 25.32
N SER A 44 -6.45 -8.96 25.06
CA SER A 44 -5.58 -8.49 23.97
C SER A 44 -6.19 -8.81 22.60
N ARG A 45 -6.23 -7.82 21.69
CA ARG A 45 -6.56 -8.03 20.29
C ARG A 45 -5.27 -8.22 19.48
N PRO A 46 -5.17 -9.23 18.60
CA PRO A 46 -3.97 -9.44 17.80
C PRO A 46 -3.79 -8.27 16.81
N ALA A 47 -2.66 -7.56 16.91
CA ALA A 47 -2.25 -6.58 15.92
C ALA A 47 -1.52 -7.31 14.80
N LEU A 48 -2.19 -7.49 13.67
CA LEU A 48 -1.68 -8.23 12.53
C LEU A 48 -1.61 -7.29 11.33
N ASP A 49 -0.55 -7.42 10.53
CA ASP A 49 -0.12 -6.43 9.54
C ASP A 49 -1.14 -6.23 8.41
N VAL A 50 -0.92 -5.21 7.58
CA VAL A 50 -1.74 -4.83 6.42
C VAL A 50 -2.21 -5.98 5.52
N PRO A 51 -1.42 -7.05 5.25
CA PRO A 51 -1.89 -8.16 4.42
C PRO A 51 -3.15 -8.84 4.95
N THR A 52 -3.48 -8.65 6.23
CA THR A 52 -4.68 -9.18 6.86
C THR A 52 -5.98 -8.75 6.21
N VAL A 53 -6.02 -7.54 5.65
CA VAL A 53 -7.25 -6.99 5.04
C VAL A 53 -7.42 -7.45 3.59
N PHE A 54 -6.35 -7.91 2.94
CA PHE A 54 -6.36 -8.30 1.53
C PHE A 54 -7.37 -9.40 1.20
N PRO A 55 -7.58 -10.43 2.05
CA PRO A 55 -8.56 -11.45 1.74
C PRO A 55 -10.00 -11.07 2.04
N TYR A 56 -10.24 -10.04 2.86
CA TYR A 56 -11.58 -9.59 3.24
C TYR A 56 -12.14 -8.53 2.28
N ALA A 57 -11.27 -7.79 1.59
CA ALA A 57 -11.68 -6.78 0.60
C ALA A 57 -10.79 -6.83 -0.67
N PRO A 58 -11.00 -7.81 -1.56
CA PRO A 58 -10.22 -7.93 -2.79
C PRO A 58 -10.38 -6.73 -3.74
N ASN A 59 -11.53 -6.05 -3.70
CA ASN A 59 -11.77 -4.85 -4.52
C ASN A 59 -10.92 -3.66 -4.08
N ALA A 60 -10.63 -3.53 -2.77
CA ALA A 60 -9.75 -2.49 -2.25
C ALA A 60 -8.33 -2.62 -2.80
N VAL A 61 -7.87 -3.87 -2.99
CA VAL A 61 -6.55 -4.19 -3.51
C VAL A 61 -6.37 -3.69 -4.94
N ILE A 62 -7.37 -3.90 -5.80
CA ILE A 62 -7.30 -3.50 -7.21
C ILE A 62 -7.39 -1.98 -7.34
N ILE A 63 -8.31 -1.35 -6.59
CA ILE A 63 -8.48 0.11 -6.63
C ILE A 63 -7.23 0.81 -6.10
N GLY A 64 -6.68 0.33 -4.97
CA GLY A 64 -5.43 0.84 -4.40
C GLY A 64 -4.22 0.66 -5.32
N PHE A 65 -4.19 -0.41 -6.12
CA PHE A 65 -3.14 -0.59 -7.13
C PHE A 65 -3.20 0.48 -8.23
N ILE A 66 -4.39 0.75 -8.75
CA ILE A 66 -4.59 1.70 -9.85
C ILE A 66 -4.38 3.15 -9.36
N SER A 67 -4.86 3.49 -8.16
CA SER A 67 -4.64 4.82 -7.56
C SER A 67 -3.15 5.07 -7.32
N ALA A 68 -2.45 4.13 -6.66
CA ALA A 68 -1.01 4.24 -6.39
C ALA A 68 -0.19 4.35 -7.68
N TYR A 69 -0.53 3.57 -8.71
CA TYR A 69 0.16 3.62 -10.00
C TYR A 69 -0.05 4.97 -10.71
N ALA A 70 -1.28 5.48 -10.72
CA ALA A 70 -1.60 6.77 -11.33
C ALA A 70 -0.94 7.94 -10.58
N ALA A 71 -0.99 7.93 -9.24
CA ALA A 71 -0.35 8.93 -8.39
C ALA A 71 1.18 8.93 -8.58
N GLY A 72 1.80 7.75 -8.61
CA GLY A 72 3.24 7.61 -8.87
C GLY A 72 3.65 8.12 -10.25
N LEU A 73 2.85 7.84 -11.29
CA LEU A 73 3.12 8.34 -12.64
C LEU A 73 3.00 9.88 -12.71
N LEU A 74 1.97 10.45 -12.08
CA LEU A 74 1.78 11.90 -11.99
C LEU A 74 2.92 12.58 -11.22
N ALA A 75 3.35 12.00 -10.10
CA ALA A 75 4.45 12.53 -9.31
C ALA A 75 5.76 12.57 -10.12
N ILE A 76 6.08 11.49 -10.85
CA ILE A 76 7.25 11.44 -11.73
C ILE A 76 7.12 12.49 -12.86
N ALA A 77 5.95 12.64 -13.47
CA ALA A 77 5.72 13.61 -14.54
C ALA A 77 5.91 15.06 -14.06
N ILE A 78 5.44 15.38 -12.85
CA ILE A 78 5.62 16.70 -12.25
C ILE A 78 7.09 16.96 -11.92
N MET A 79 7.79 15.98 -11.33
CA MET A 79 9.22 16.11 -11.04
C MET A 79 10.06 16.28 -12.31
N ALA A 80 9.76 15.52 -13.37
CA ALA A 80 10.45 15.61 -14.65
C ALA A 80 10.22 16.96 -15.36
N SER A 81 9.07 17.61 -15.12
CA SER A 81 8.73 18.90 -15.72
C SER A 81 9.43 20.08 -15.04
N PHE A 82 9.89 19.93 -13.78
CA PHE A 82 10.56 20.98 -13.00
C PHE A 82 11.99 20.59 -12.56
N PRO A 83 12.92 20.36 -13.51
CA PRO A 83 14.27 19.90 -13.19
C PRO A 83 15.13 20.93 -12.44
N SER A 84 14.77 22.22 -12.45
CA SER A 84 15.53 23.24 -11.70
C SER A 84 15.22 23.26 -10.20
N ILE A 85 14.10 22.67 -9.79
CA ILE A 85 13.67 22.62 -8.38
C ILE A 85 14.01 21.26 -7.79
N PHE A 86 13.91 20.19 -8.59
CA PHE A 86 14.12 18.82 -8.17
C PHE A 86 15.28 18.18 -8.96
N PRO A 87 16.50 18.13 -8.41
CA PRO A 87 17.67 17.60 -9.10
C PRO A 87 17.68 16.06 -9.18
N VAL A 88 16.80 15.38 -8.44
CA VAL A 88 16.70 13.92 -8.39
C VAL A 88 15.27 13.50 -8.70
N VAL A 89 15.11 12.52 -9.58
CA VAL A 89 13.81 11.89 -9.86
C VAL A 89 13.73 10.58 -9.11
N ILE A 90 12.76 10.46 -8.21
CA ILE A 90 12.52 9.24 -7.45
C ILE A 90 11.48 8.41 -8.19
N ILE A 91 11.89 7.21 -8.58
CA ILE A 91 10.98 6.20 -9.09
C ILE A 91 10.21 5.64 -7.89
N GLN A 92 8.88 5.73 -7.95
CA GLN A 92 8.00 5.22 -6.92
C GLN A 92 8.25 3.73 -6.67
N LEU A 93 8.58 3.36 -5.43
CA LEU A 93 8.56 1.97 -4.99
C LEU A 93 7.10 1.58 -4.72
N LEU A 94 6.52 0.81 -5.65
CA LEU A 94 5.12 0.38 -5.60
C LEU A 94 4.78 -0.32 -4.29
N THR A 95 5.68 -1.15 -3.73
CA THR A 95 5.37 -2.01 -2.58
C THR A 95 4.97 -1.26 -1.31
N TYR A 96 5.59 -0.11 -1.00
CA TYR A 96 5.32 0.61 0.24
C TYR A 96 4.00 1.38 0.18
N VAL A 97 3.80 2.15 -0.89
CA VAL A 97 2.57 2.93 -1.09
C VAL A 97 1.39 2.01 -1.34
N PHE A 98 1.56 0.95 -2.14
CA PHE A 98 0.51 -0.03 -2.39
C PHE A 98 -0.04 -0.65 -1.11
N SER A 99 0.83 -1.08 -0.18
CA SER A 99 0.37 -1.65 1.08
C SER A 99 -0.50 -0.64 1.86
N GLN A 100 -0.03 0.60 2.00
CA GLN A 100 -0.78 1.64 2.70
C GLN A 100 -2.11 1.99 2.01
N GLU A 101 -2.11 2.17 0.70
CA GLU A 101 -3.29 2.48 -0.11
C GLU A 101 -4.38 1.42 0.05
N VAL A 102 -4.02 0.14 0.05
CA VAL A 102 -5.00 -0.95 0.21
C VAL A 102 -5.63 -0.96 1.60
N GLN A 103 -4.86 -0.64 2.65
CA GLN A 103 -5.39 -0.56 4.01
C GLN A 103 -6.37 0.60 4.16
N LEU A 104 -6.03 1.74 3.58
CA LEU A 104 -6.83 2.95 3.65
C LEU A 104 -8.10 2.81 2.82
N GLN A 105 -8.02 2.17 1.65
CA GLN A 105 -9.17 1.84 0.83
C GLN A 105 -10.11 0.85 1.54
N TYR A 106 -9.57 -0.06 2.34
CA TYR A 106 -10.38 -0.91 3.20
C TYR A 106 -11.15 -0.11 4.25
N LEU A 107 -10.51 0.88 4.89
CA LEU A 107 -11.19 1.79 5.83
C LEU A 107 -12.24 2.67 5.13
N ALA A 108 -11.96 3.12 3.90
CA ALA A 108 -12.90 3.89 3.07
C ALA A 108 -14.16 3.10 2.71
N ILE A 109 -14.06 1.78 2.58
CA ILE A 109 -15.23 0.91 2.35
C ILE A 109 -16.05 0.75 3.64
N LEU A 110 -15.43 0.89 4.81
CA LEU A 110 -16.10 0.77 6.11
C LEU A 110 -16.74 2.07 6.61
N GLN A 111 -16.26 3.23 6.15
CA GLN A 111 -16.87 4.54 6.43
C GLN A 111 -17.74 4.99 5.25
N GLU A 112 -18.94 5.53 5.50
CA GLU A 112 -19.87 5.98 4.44
C GLU A 112 -19.35 7.21 3.65
N ASP A 113 -18.26 7.83 4.10
CA ASP A 113 -17.66 9.04 3.52
C ASP A 113 -16.41 8.71 2.67
N GLY A 114 -16.62 7.93 1.61
CA GLY A 114 -15.54 7.32 0.81
C GLY A 114 -14.73 8.31 -0.06
N GLU A 115 -15.33 9.43 -0.47
CA GLU A 115 -14.66 10.38 -1.40
C GLU A 115 -13.66 11.30 -0.70
N GLY A 116 -13.98 11.77 0.52
CA GLY A 116 -13.08 12.64 1.29
C GLY A 116 -11.80 11.91 1.73
N LEU A 117 -11.92 10.62 2.03
CA LEU A 117 -10.80 9.78 2.44
C LEU A 117 -9.85 9.52 1.25
N LEU A 118 -10.41 9.19 0.08
CA LEU A 118 -9.65 9.03 -1.18
C LEU A 118 -8.82 10.27 -1.55
N LEU A 119 -9.41 11.46 -1.48
CA LEU A 119 -8.70 12.70 -1.79
C LEU A 119 -7.61 13.02 -0.76
N GLY A 120 -7.88 12.76 0.53
CA GLY A 120 -6.87 12.90 1.58
C GLY A 120 -5.65 11.98 1.36
N HIS A 121 -5.86 10.79 0.81
CA HIS A 121 -4.80 9.82 0.55
C HIS A 121 -3.94 10.18 -0.65
N LEU A 122 -4.53 10.61 -1.76
CA LEU A 122 -3.74 11.10 -2.90
C LEU A 122 -2.83 12.28 -2.50
N LEU A 123 -3.30 13.15 -1.60
CA LEU A 123 -2.49 14.25 -1.05
C LEU A 123 -1.40 13.75 -0.10
N TRP A 124 -1.69 12.73 0.72
CA TRP A 124 -0.74 12.11 1.63
C TRP A 124 0.39 11.37 0.87
N ASP A 125 0.03 10.63 -0.18
CA ASP A 125 0.98 9.95 -1.07
C ASP A 125 1.91 10.94 -1.75
N TYR A 126 1.34 12.03 -2.27
CA TYR A 126 2.12 13.13 -2.83
C TYR A 126 3.07 13.69 -1.77
N TYR A 127 2.56 14.02 -0.58
CA TYR A 127 3.37 14.55 0.52
C TYR A 127 4.54 13.64 0.91
N LEU A 128 4.32 12.33 1.05
CA LEU A 128 5.36 11.35 1.35
C LEU A 128 6.43 11.32 0.25
N HIS A 129 6.03 11.40 -1.01
CA HIS A 129 6.95 11.39 -2.15
C HIS A 129 7.86 12.62 -2.16
N PHE A 130 7.33 13.82 -1.87
CA PHE A 130 8.14 15.03 -1.72
C PHE A 130 8.98 15.02 -0.44
N TYR A 131 8.49 14.42 0.64
CA TYR A 131 9.26 14.30 1.88
C TYR A 131 10.49 13.42 1.69
N GLN A 132 10.36 12.29 0.99
CA GLN A 132 11.49 11.42 0.64
C GLN A 132 12.54 12.16 -0.19
N LEU A 133 12.10 13.00 -1.13
CA LEU A 133 12.99 13.84 -1.93
C LEU A 133 13.76 14.86 -1.09
N TYR A 134 13.07 15.57 -0.21
CA TYR A 134 13.71 16.52 0.71
C TYR A 134 14.75 15.83 1.59
N TYR A 135 14.44 14.64 2.12
CA TYR A 135 15.34 13.89 2.98
C TYR A 135 16.62 13.45 2.25
N ILE A 136 16.49 12.98 1.00
CA ILE A 136 17.64 12.59 0.18
C ILE A 136 18.50 13.81 -0.16
N GLN A 137 17.90 14.94 -0.49
CA GLN A 137 18.63 16.16 -0.82
C GLN A 137 19.35 16.74 0.41
N PHE A 138 18.75 16.65 1.60
CA PHE A 138 19.39 17.01 2.85
C PHE A 138 20.58 16.10 3.18
N MET A 139 20.42 14.78 3.00
CA MET A 139 21.53 13.82 3.21
C MET A 139 22.66 13.99 2.20
N ALA A 140 22.34 14.31 0.94
CA ALA A 140 23.33 14.60 -0.09
C ALA A 140 24.13 15.89 0.15
N LEU A 141 23.60 16.82 0.95
CA LEU A 141 24.29 18.04 1.38
C LEU A 141 25.22 17.83 2.59
N LEU A 142 25.02 16.74 3.34
CA LEU A 142 25.81 16.38 4.52
C LEU A 142 27.05 15.52 4.20
N VAL A 143 27.19 15.06 2.95
CA VAL A 143 28.33 14.29 2.43
C VAL A 143 29.16 15.16 1.50
#